data_AF-A0AAN9M9Z5-F1
#
_entry.id   AF-A0AAN9M9Z5-F1
#
_cell.length_a   1.000
_cell.length_b   1.000
_cell.length_c   1.000
_cell.angle_alpha   90.00
_cell.angle_beta   90.00
_cell.angle_gamma   90.00
#
_symmetry.space_group_name_H-M   'P 1'
#
loop_
_entity.id
_entity.type
_entity.pdbx_description
1 polymer ?
#
loop_
_entity_poly.entity_id
_entity_poly.type
_entity_poly.pdbx_seq_one_letter_code
_entity_poly.pdbx_strand_id
1 'polypeptide(L)'
;MVVTGTRCGVLGLNYCVPVRKFGTTLAKRKDSVENDNSQQRPFFPLRISRSIISRGAIGMFGLGFIDAGYSGDWSRIGVITPQSEELLKVAAFLVVPLCIFLVFFLPTDSNS
;
A
#
# COMPACT_ATOMS: atom_id res chain seq x y z
N MET A 1 -49.58 6.61 7.56
CA MET A 1 -48.98 6.44 8.91
C MET A 1 -47.69 7.25 8.96
N VAL A 2 -47.41 7.91 10.08
CA VAL A 2 -46.22 8.73 10.31
C VAL A 2 -45.12 7.87 10.92
N VAL A 3 -43.91 7.93 10.36
CA VAL A 3 -42.67 7.84 11.17
C VAL A 3 -41.72 8.93 10.67
N THR A 4 -41.66 10.03 11.41
CA THR A 4 -40.69 11.10 11.22
C THR A 4 -39.38 10.71 11.89
N GLY A 5 -38.27 10.74 11.16
CA GLY A 5 -36.93 10.41 11.67
C GLY A 5 -35.93 11.57 11.52
N THR A 6 -36.15 12.67 12.25
CA THR A 6 -35.28 13.86 12.22
C THR A 6 -34.43 13.93 13.48
N ARG A 7 -33.09 13.92 13.35
CA ARG A 7 -32.01 14.39 14.28
C ARG A 7 -30.73 13.58 13.99
N CYS A 8 -29.50 14.06 14.23
CA CYS A 8 -28.97 15.41 14.39
C CYS A 8 -27.49 15.36 13.94
N GLY A 9 -26.84 16.49 13.64
CA GLY A 9 -25.53 16.50 12.98
C GLY A 9 -24.30 16.59 13.89
N VAL A 10 -23.15 16.65 13.21
CA VAL A 10 -21.87 17.25 13.63
C VAL A 10 -21.04 16.52 14.71
N LEU A 11 -20.16 15.65 14.23
CA LEU A 11 -18.71 15.84 14.36
C LEU A 11 -18.14 15.64 12.93
N GLY A 12 -17.30 16.49 12.37
CA GLY A 12 -16.45 17.51 13.00
C GLY A 12 -14.98 17.39 12.57
N LEU A 13 -14.71 16.88 11.35
CA LEU A 13 -13.36 16.67 10.84
C LEU A 13 -13.29 17.07 9.36
N ASN A 14 -12.65 18.21 9.10
CA ASN A 14 -12.23 18.61 7.75
C ASN A 14 -10.95 17.83 7.38
N TYR A 15 -11.12 16.67 6.76
CA TYR A 15 -10.08 16.11 5.89
C TYR A 15 -10.62 16.03 4.45
N CYS A 16 -9.94 16.70 3.53
CA CYS A 16 -10.21 16.59 2.10
C CYS A 16 -9.76 15.22 1.59
N VAL A 17 -10.57 14.19 1.84
CA VAL A 17 -10.51 12.93 1.08
C VAL A 17 -11.19 13.18 -0.26
N PRO A 18 -10.48 13.10 -1.41
CA PRO A 18 -11.12 13.17 -2.72
C PRO A 18 -11.95 11.90 -2.94
N VAL A 19 -13.22 11.95 -2.55
CA VAL A 19 -14.21 10.91 -2.86
C VAL A 19 -14.37 10.83 -4.38
N ARG A 20 -13.64 9.89 -5.00
CA ARG A 20 -13.89 9.48 -6.38
C ARG A 20 -15.29 8.90 -6.45
N LYS A 21 -16.25 9.69 -6.94
CA LYS A 21 -17.58 9.21 -7.30
C LYS A 21 -17.41 8.13 -8.39
N PHE A 22 -17.62 6.88 -8.02
CA PHE A 22 -17.68 5.77 -8.96
C PHE A 22 -19.01 5.87 -9.73
N GLY A 23 -19.00 6.59 -10.85
CA GLY A 23 -20.14 6.68 -11.74
C GLY A 23 -20.38 5.34 -12.43
N THR A 24 -21.44 4.64 -12.05
CA THR A 24 -21.88 3.39 -12.70
C THR A 24 -22.47 3.69 -14.08
N THR A 25 -21.59 3.77 -15.08
CA THR A 25 -21.99 3.94 -16.48
C THR A 25 -22.37 2.60 -17.10
N LEU A 26 -23.68 2.36 -17.22
CA LEU A 26 -24.25 1.19 -17.90
C LEU A 26 -23.98 1.29 -19.42
N ALA A 27 -22.97 0.56 -19.92
CA ALA A 27 -22.61 0.59 -21.34
C ALA A 27 -23.53 -0.31 -22.19
N LYS A 28 -24.18 0.28 -23.19
CA LYS A 28 -25.00 -0.42 -24.19
C LYS A 28 -24.11 -1.12 -25.23
N ARG A 29 -24.16 -2.46 -25.29
CA ARG A 29 -23.39 -3.27 -26.26
C ARG A 29 -24.03 -3.29 -27.66
N LYS A 30 -23.40 -2.62 -28.65
CA LYS A 30 -23.51 -2.86 -30.11
C LYS A 30 -22.49 -1.95 -30.85
N ASP A 31 -21.66 -2.33 -31.82
CA ASP A 31 -21.28 -3.65 -32.40
C ASP A 31 -19.82 -3.59 -32.92
N SER A 32 -19.30 -4.68 -33.52
CA SER A 32 -17.94 -4.79 -34.07
C SER A 32 -17.69 -4.00 -35.37
N VAL A 33 -16.53 -3.33 -35.46
CA VAL A 33 -15.80 -3.08 -36.72
C VAL A 33 -14.31 -3.33 -36.48
N GLU A 34 -13.69 -3.97 -37.46
CA GLU A 34 -12.36 -4.58 -37.45
C GLU A 34 -11.26 -3.58 -37.89
N ASN A 35 -10.20 -3.44 -37.08
CA ASN A 35 -8.88 -3.02 -37.56
C ASN A 35 -7.80 -3.45 -36.56
N ASP A 36 -7.02 -4.47 -36.92
CA ASP A 36 -6.11 -5.14 -36.00
C ASP A 36 -4.74 -4.44 -35.92
N ASN A 37 -4.69 -3.39 -35.09
CA ASN A 37 -3.46 -2.66 -34.76
C ASN A 37 -3.37 -2.43 -33.24
N SER A 38 -3.81 -3.41 -32.45
CA SER A 38 -3.87 -3.29 -30.99
C SER A 38 -2.50 -3.43 -30.32
N GLN A 39 -1.68 -2.38 -30.44
CA GLN A 39 -0.65 -2.12 -29.43
C GLN A 39 -1.34 -2.07 -28.07
N GLN A 40 -1.19 -3.13 -27.28
CA GLN A 40 -1.64 -3.20 -25.89
C GLN A 40 -0.86 -2.17 -25.07
N ARG A 41 -1.29 -0.91 -25.13
CA ARG A 41 -0.84 0.12 -24.19
C ARG A 41 -1.32 -0.35 -22.82
N PRO A 42 -0.41 -0.64 -21.85
CA PRO A 42 -0.84 -1.00 -20.51
C PRO A 42 -1.70 0.14 -19.98
N PHE A 43 -2.90 -0.19 -19.46
CA PHE A 43 -3.97 0.77 -19.20
C PHE A 43 -3.61 1.87 -18.18
N PHE A 44 -2.46 1.73 -17.51
CA PHE A 44 -1.75 2.83 -16.89
C PHE A 44 -0.25 2.73 -17.19
N PRO A 45 0.36 3.68 -17.93
CA PRO A 45 1.81 3.82 -17.99
C PRO A 45 2.30 4.43 -16.67
N LEU A 46 2.23 3.66 -15.58
CA LEU A 46 2.75 4.01 -14.27
C LEU A 46 4.27 4.07 -14.32
N ARG A 47 4.79 5.20 -14.79
CA ARG A 47 6.22 5.54 -14.88
C ARG A 47 6.77 5.85 -13.49
N ILE A 48 6.69 4.87 -12.59
CA ILE A 48 7.17 4.93 -11.21
C ILE A 48 8.70 5.05 -11.25
N SER A 49 9.27 6.03 -10.54
CA SER A 49 10.72 6.17 -10.49
C SER A 49 11.35 5.00 -9.73
N ARG A 50 12.57 4.60 -10.13
CA ARG A 50 13.33 3.55 -9.45
C ARG A 50 13.53 3.85 -7.97
N SER A 51 13.64 5.15 -7.61
CA SER A 51 13.72 5.62 -6.22
C SER A 51 12.45 5.36 -5.39
N ILE A 52 11.25 5.45 -5.98
CA ILE A 52 10.00 5.07 -5.28
C ILE A 52 9.97 3.56 -5.04
N ILE A 53 10.40 2.75 -6.02
CA ILE A 53 10.48 1.29 -5.88
C ILE A 53 11.51 0.90 -4.82
N SER A 54 12.69 1.52 -4.79
CA SER A 54 13.72 1.21 -3.79
C SER A 54 13.30 1.64 -2.38
N ARG A 55 12.73 2.84 -2.20
CA ARG A 55 12.15 3.27 -0.91
C ARG A 55 11.03 2.34 -0.45
N GLY A 56 10.16 1.92 -1.36
CA GLY A 56 9.10 0.93 -1.07
C GLY A 56 9.68 -0.42 -0.64
N ALA A 57 10.70 -0.93 -1.34
CA ALA A 57 11.37 -2.18 -0.99
C ALA A 57 12.07 -2.11 0.38
N ILE A 58 12.78 -1.01 0.68
CA ILE A 58 13.41 -0.78 1.98
C ILE A 58 12.36 -0.69 3.10
N GLY A 59 11.24 0.01 2.84
CA GLY A 59 10.12 0.09 3.77
C GLY A 59 9.49 -1.28 4.07
N MET A 60 9.19 -2.08 3.04
CA MET A 60 8.66 -3.43 3.23
C MET A 60 9.66 -4.38 3.90
N PHE A 61 10.96 -4.24 3.61
CA PHE A 61 12.02 -5.01 4.26
C PHE A 61 12.08 -4.71 5.76
N GLY A 62 12.10 -3.43 6.15
CA GLY A 62 12.05 -3.04 7.56
C GLY A 62 10.75 -3.47 8.27
N LEU A 63 9.60 -3.36 7.60
CA LEU A 63 8.32 -3.82 8.12
C LEU A 63 8.28 -5.34 8.33
N GLY A 64 8.90 -6.12 7.45
CA GLY A 64 9.01 -7.57 7.58
C GLY A 64 9.79 -8.01 8.83
N PHE A 65 10.78 -7.24 9.27
CA PHE A 65 11.46 -7.48 10.56
C PHE A 65 10.55 -7.22 11.77
N ILE A 66 9.64 -6.25 11.68
CA ILE A 66 8.64 -5.98 12.72
C ILE A 66 7.64 -7.13 12.79
N ASP A 67 7.05 -7.53 11.66
CA ASP A 67 6.10 -8.64 11.59
C ASP A 67 6.73 -9.96 12.06
N ALA A 68 7.90 -10.33 11.51
CA ALA A 68 8.55 -11.57 11.88
C ALA A 68 9.06 -11.58 13.34
N GLY A 69 9.53 -10.44 13.86
CA GLY A 69 10.03 -10.32 15.23
C GLY A 69 8.96 -10.17 16.31
N TYR A 70 7.85 -9.48 16.02
CA TYR A 70 6.84 -9.12 17.03
C TYR A 70 5.49 -9.82 16.90
N SER A 71 5.16 -10.46 15.77
CA SER A 71 3.87 -11.17 15.64
C SER A 71 3.80 -12.44 16.51
N GLY A 72 4.94 -13.03 16.93
CA GLY A 72 5.02 -14.17 17.87
C GLY A 72 4.50 -15.52 17.35
N ASP A 73 3.57 -15.51 16.40
CA ASP A 73 2.96 -16.69 15.80
C ASP A 73 3.96 -17.55 15.02
N TRP A 74 5.03 -16.96 14.49
CA TRP A 74 6.10 -17.67 13.79
C TRP A 74 6.79 -18.75 14.64
N SER A 75 6.90 -18.48 15.93
CA SER A 75 7.41 -19.39 16.97
C SER A 75 6.37 -20.46 17.34
N ARG A 76 5.08 -20.11 17.30
CA ARG A 76 3.94 -21.01 17.56
C ARG A 76 3.65 -22.00 16.44
N ILE A 77 3.85 -21.59 15.18
CA ILE A 77 3.76 -22.47 14.01
C ILE A 77 4.98 -23.41 13.92
N GLY A 78 6.07 -23.10 14.65
CA GLY A 78 7.29 -23.90 14.66
C GLY A 78 8.21 -23.70 13.45
N VAL A 79 7.97 -22.64 12.66
CA VAL A 79 8.83 -22.25 11.52
C VAL A 79 10.19 -21.72 12.00
N ILE A 80 10.21 -21.10 13.19
CA ILE A 80 11.41 -20.55 13.82
C ILE A 80 11.40 -20.89 15.32
N THR A 81 12.57 -20.96 15.94
CA THR A 81 12.70 -21.22 17.38
C THR A 81 12.45 -19.95 18.22
N PRO A 82 12.09 -20.07 19.50
CA PRO A 82 11.98 -18.93 20.41
C PRO A 82 13.27 -18.11 20.53
N GLN A 83 14.44 -18.76 20.47
CA GLN A 83 15.73 -18.07 20.50
C GLN A 83 15.93 -17.16 19.27
N SER A 84 15.54 -17.64 18.09
CA SER A 84 15.56 -16.84 16.87
C SER A 84 14.51 -15.72 16.84
N GLU A 85 13.37 -15.89 17.52
CA GLU A 85 12.37 -14.82 17.70
C GLU A 85 12.98 -13.64 18.48
N GLU A 86 13.66 -13.90 19.60
CA GLU A 86 14.37 -12.88 20.38
C GLU A 86 15.50 -12.21 19.60
N LEU A 87 16.29 -12.98 18.83
CA LEU A 87 17.28 -12.42 17.91
C LEU A 87 16.66 -11.51 16.85
N LEU A 88 15.44 -11.83 16.39
CA LEU A 88 14.75 -11.06 15.36
C LEU A 88 14.13 -9.77 15.91
N LYS A 89 13.67 -9.76 17.17
CA LYS A 89 13.31 -8.53 17.93
C LYS A 89 14.51 -7.60 18.09
N VAL A 90 15.66 -8.15 18.50
CA VAL A 90 16.92 -7.37 18.62
C VAL A 90 17.37 -6.85 17.26
N ALA A 91 17.27 -7.67 16.21
CA ALA A 91 17.58 -7.24 14.84
C ALA A 91 16.64 -6.13 14.36
N ALA A 92 15.33 -6.20 14.66
CA ALA A 92 14.37 -5.15 14.32
C ALA A 92 14.74 -3.79 14.95
N PHE A 93 15.27 -3.78 16.18
CA PHE A 93 15.75 -2.55 16.84
C PHE A 93 16.90 -1.85 16.08
N LEU A 94 17.72 -2.60 15.33
CA LEU A 94 18.78 -2.07 14.48
C LEU A 94 18.32 -1.80 13.04
N VAL A 95 17.60 -2.74 12.45
CA VAL A 95 17.19 -2.74 11.04
C VAL A 95 16.11 -1.69 10.77
N VAL A 96 15.15 -1.50 11.67
CA VAL A 96 14.05 -0.54 11.45
C VAL A 96 14.55 0.91 11.41
N PRO A 97 15.36 1.41 12.38
CA PRO A 97 15.95 2.75 12.28
C PRO A 97 16.86 2.91 11.06
N LEU A 98 17.63 1.87 10.68
CA LEU A 98 18.45 1.87 9.48
C LEU A 98 17.61 1.99 8.20
N CYS A 99 16.50 1.25 8.10
CA CYS A 99 15.58 1.33 6.97
C CYS A 99 14.92 2.72 6.87
N ILE A 100 14.48 3.28 8.00
CA ILE A 100 13.93 4.64 8.06
C ILE A 100 14.98 5.67 7.60
N PHE A 101 16.21 5.57 8.12
CA PHE A 101 17.34 6.40 7.69
C PHE A 101 17.56 6.29 6.17
N LEU A 102 17.66 5.07 5.64
CA LEU A 102 17.84 4.84 4.20
C LEU A 102 16.70 5.42 3.36
N VAL A 103 15.43 5.30 3.77
CA VAL A 103 14.30 5.89 3.02
C VAL A 103 14.43 7.41 2.90
N PHE A 104 14.87 8.10 3.96
CA PHE A 104 15.08 9.56 3.94
C PHE A 104 16.37 9.98 3.22
N PHE A 105 17.46 9.22 3.36
CA PHE A 105 18.77 9.57 2.79
C PHE A 105 18.99 9.08 1.35
N LEU A 106 18.21 8.11 0.84
CA LEU A 106 18.32 7.71 -0.56
C LEU A 106 17.96 8.89 -1.49
N PRO A 107 18.77 9.17 -2.52
CA PRO A 107 18.44 10.20 -3.50
C PRO A 107 17.16 9.88 -4.27
N THR A 108 16.43 10.93 -4.64
CA THR A 108 15.28 10.80 -5.55
C THR A 108 15.75 10.97 -6.99
N ASP A 109 15.86 9.87 -7.73
CA ASP A 109 16.04 9.91 -9.19
C ASP A 109 14.77 10.43 -9.87
N SER A 110 14.58 11.74 -9.86
CA SER A 110 13.66 12.44 -10.74
C SER A 110 14.21 12.37 -12.16
N ASN A 111 13.76 11.36 -12.91
CA ASN A 111 13.93 11.34 -14.36
C ASN A 111 13.14 12.53 -14.92
N SER A 112 13.86 13.58 -15.30
CA SER A 112 13.36 14.75 -16.03
C SER A 112 12.70 14.36 -17.34
#